data_AF-I1E2K6-F1
#
_entry.id   AF-I1E2K6-F1
#
_cell.length_a   1.000
_cell.length_b   1.000
_cell.length_c   1.000
_cell.angle_alpha   90.00
_cell.angle_beta   90.00
_cell.angle_gamma   90.00
#
_symmetry.space_group_name_H-M   'P 1'
#
loop_
_entity.id
_entity.type
_entity.pdbx_description
1 polymer ?
#
loop_
_entity_poly.entity_id
_entity_poly.type
_entity_poly.pdbx_seq_one_letter_code
_entity_poly.pdbx_strand_id
1 'polypeptide(L)' 'MHVVLHSSLSGVFNEAMVKKVGADQFIAKFHPDELVSAVQKWMTTD' A
#
# COMPACT_ATOMS: atom_id res chain seq x y z
N MET A 1 10.88 3.28 9.24
CA MET A 1 9.97 4.16 8.47
C MET A 1 9.32 3.28 7.44
N HIS A 2 7.99 3.25 7.39
CA HIS A 2 7.23 2.46 6.42
C HIS A 2 6.59 3.38 5.38
N VAL A 3 6.66 2.99 4.11
CA VAL A 3 6.11 3.72 2.98
C VAL A 3 4.98 2.90 2.36
N VAL A 4 3.74 3.38 2.54
CA VAL A 4 2.55 2.81 1.89
C VAL A 4 2.18 3.70 0.70
N LEU A 5 2.08 3.10 -0.48
CA LEU A 5 1.74 3.81 -1.71
C LEU A 5 0.31 3.51 -2.13
N HIS A 6 -0.50 4.56 -2.26
CA HIS A 6 -1.89 4.47 -2.71
C HIS A 6 -2.04 5.07 -4.11
N SER A 7 -2.79 4.40 -4.98
CA SER A 7 -3.12 4.90 -6.33
C SER A 7 -4.58 4.66 -6.66
N SER A 8 -5.28 5.67 -7.20
CA SER A 8 -6.69 5.55 -7.60
C SER A 8 -6.90 4.86 -8.96
N LEU A 9 -5.83 4.36 -9.60
CA LEU A 9 -5.89 3.64 -10.88
C LEU A 9 -6.52 2.24 -10.70
N SER A 10 -7.51 1.92 -11.54
CA SER A 10 -8.11 0.59 -11.59
C SER A 10 -7.26 -0.36 -12.42
N GLY A 11 -6.77 -1.46 -11.83
CA GLY A 11 -6.02 -2.49 -12.53
C GLY A 11 -5.23 -3.40 -11.57
N VAL A 12 -4.82 -4.58 -12.04
CA VAL A 12 -3.91 -5.47 -11.29
C VAL A 12 -2.52 -4.87 -11.40
N PHE A 13 -2.09 -4.13 -10.39
CA PHE A 13 -0.76 -3.50 -10.40
C PHE A 13 0.34 -4.55 -10.24
N ASN A 14 1.45 -4.30 -10.94
CA ASN A 14 2.61 -5.17 -10.93
C ASN A 14 3.40 -5.00 -9.62
N GLU A 15 3.48 -6.05 -8.81
CA GLU A 15 4.31 -6.07 -7.59
C GLU A 15 5.78 -5.69 -7.85
N ALA A 16 6.30 -5.97 -9.06
CA ALA A 16 7.64 -5.56 -9.44
C ALA A 16 7.82 -4.04 -9.50
N MET A 17 6.76 -3.30 -9.85
CA MET A 17 6.78 -1.83 -9.84
C MET A 17 6.84 -1.30 -8.41
N VAL A 18 6.09 -1.90 -7.49
CA VAL A 18 6.04 -1.55 -6.06
C VAL A 18 7.42 -1.77 -5.42
N LYS A 19 8.05 -2.92 -5.69
CA LYS A 19 9.41 -3.21 -5.22
C LYS A 19 10.44 -2.24 -5.79
N LYS A 20 10.32 -1.87 -7.07
CA LYS A 20 11.24 -0.92 -7.72
C LYS A 20 11.19 0.47 -7.08
N VAL A 21 10.02 0.92 -6.63
CA VAL A 21 9.87 2.23 -5.96
C VAL A 21 10.18 2.18 -4.45
N GLY A 22 10.42 1.00 -3.90
CA GLY A 22 10.79 0.83 -2.50
C GLY A 22 9.64 1.04 -1.52
N ALA A 23 8.40 0.82 -1.94
CA ALA A 23 7.25 0.88 -1.03
C ALA A 23 7.05 -0.47 -0.31
N ASP A 24 6.74 -0.43 0.98
CA ASP A 24 6.47 -1.61 1.81
C ASP A 24 5.10 -2.23 1.51
N GLN A 25 4.17 -1.42 1.00
CA GLN A 25 2.83 -1.86 0.62
C GLN A 25 2.24 -0.96 -0.46
N PHE A 26 1.42 -1.54 -1.33
CA PHE A 26 0.68 -0.83 -2.36
C PHE A 26 -0.82 -1.14 -2.27
N ILE A 27 -1.65 -0.10 -2.36
CA ILE A 27 -3.12 -0.22 -2.37
C ILE A 27 -3.62 0.35 -3.69
N ALA A 28 -4.15 -0.55 -4.53
CA ALA A 28 -4.76 -0.21 -5.80
C ALA A 28 -6.23 0.21 -5.58
N LYS A 29 -6.65 1.31 -6.20
CA LYS A 29 -8.01 1.88 -6.07
C LYS A 29 -8.34 2.28 -4.63
N PHE A 30 -9.24 3.25 -4.44
CA PHE A 30 -9.58 3.70 -3.10
C PHE A 30 -10.51 2.69 -2.42
N HIS A 31 -9.97 2.02 -1.40
CA HIS A 31 -10.68 1.11 -0.51
C HIS A 31 -10.41 1.55 0.94
N PRO A 32 -11.36 2.22 1.61
CA PRO A 32 -11.13 2.82 2.93
C PRO A 32 -10.76 1.77 3.98
N ASP A 33 -11.41 0.60 3.95
CA ASP A 33 -11.15 -0.49 4.91
C ASP A 33 -9.74 -1.08 4.74
N GLU A 34 -9.28 -1.18 3.49
CA GLU A 34 -7.93 -1.68 3.16
C GLU A 34 -6.85 -0.69 3.62
N LEU A 35 -7.10 0.61 3.43
CA LEU A 35 -6.20 1.66 3.90
C LEU A 35 -6.09 1.68 5.42
N VAL A 36 -7.21 1.59 6.14
CA VAL A 36 -7.21 1.54 7.62
C VAL A 36 -6.42 0.31 8.10
N SER A 37 -6.66 -0.84 7.51
CA SER A 37 -5.95 -2.09 7.87
C SER A 37 -4.45 -1.98 7.63
N ALA A 38 -4.04 -1.37 6.51
CA ALA A 38 -2.63 -1.14 6.21
C ALA A 38 -1.97 -0.19 7.22
N VAL A 39 -2.62 0.93 7.54
CA VAL A 39 -2.12 1.88 8.52
C VAL A 39 -1.98 1.23 9.89
N GLN A 40 -3.01 0.52 10.36
CA GLN A 40 -2.96 -0.20 11.64
C GLN A 40 -1.81 -1.21 11.70
N LYS A 41 -1.63 -2.00 10.63
CA LYS A 41 -0.53 -2.96 10.53
C LYS A 41 0.83 -2.31 10.79
N TRP A 42 1.11 -1.18 10.15
CA TRP A 42 2.40 -0.49 10.26
C TRP A 42 2.53 0.45 11.47
N MET A 43 1.41 0.85 12.09
CA MET A 43 1.41 1.65 13.32
C MET A 43 1.62 0.81 14.58
N THR A 44 1.24 -0.48 14.55
CA THR A 44 1.27 -1.36 15.74
C THR A 44 2.46 -2.32 15.76
N THR A 45 3.45 -2.12 14.88
CA THR A 45 4.69 -2.90 14.88
C THR A 45 5.69 -2.20 15.80
N ASP A 46 5.93 -2.79 16.98
CA ASP A 46 7.05 -2.49 17.88
C ASP A 46 8.40 -2.87 17.24
#